data_AF-A0A3S0PLQ4-F1
#
_entry.id   AF-A0A3S0PLQ4-F1
#
_cell.length_a   1.000
_cell.length_b   1.000
_cell.length_c   1.000
_cell.angle_alpha   90.00
_cell.angle_beta   90.00
_cell.angle_gamma   90.00
#
_symmetry.space_group_name_H-M   'P 1'
#
loop_
_entity.id
_entity.type
_entity.pdbx_description
1 polymer ?
#
loop_
_entity_poly.entity_id
_entity_poly.type
_entity_poly.pdbx_seq_one_letter_code
_entity_poly.pdbx_strand_id
1 'polypeptide(L)'
;MAYPRHQIVDPETEGFFHCVSRCVRRAFLCEEDTYSSRSNEHGKAWVEGRLLALAECFAVGLYAYAVISNHVHLVMHVNPQAAKDG
;
A
#
# COMPACT_ATOMS: atom_id res chain seq x y z
N MET A 1 4.42 -14.55 -14.46
CA MET A 1 3.01 -14.79 -14.08
C MET A 1 2.84 -14.38 -12.62
N ALA A 2 1.70 -13.81 -12.23
CA ALA A 2 1.40 -13.57 -10.83
C ALA A 2 0.64 -14.78 -10.27
N TYR A 3 1.10 -15.33 -9.15
CA TYR A 3 0.38 -16.38 -8.43
C TYR A 3 -0.63 -15.76 -7.45
N PRO A 4 -1.79 -16.42 -7.19
CA PRO A 4 -2.70 -15.99 -6.14
C PRO A 4 -1.98 -15.87 -4.79
N ARG A 5 -2.26 -14.81 -4.02
CA ARG A 5 -1.57 -14.53 -2.76
C ARG A 5 -1.56 -15.71 -1.78
N HIS A 6 -2.65 -16.45 -1.67
CA HIS A 6 -2.75 -17.62 -0.79
C HIS A 6 -1.80 -18.77 -1.15
N GLN A 7 -1.23 -18.78 -2.37
CA GLN A 7 -0.24 -19.78 -2.79
C GLN A 7 1.20 -19.39 -2.44
N ILE A 8 1.44 -18.10 -2.15
CA ILE A 8 2.77 -17.54 -1.95
C ILE A 8 2.95 -16.87 -0.57
N VAL A 9 1.86 -16.71 0.18
CA VAL A 9 1.84 -16.13 1.53
C VAL A 9 1.03 -17.06 2.43
N ASP A 10 1.68 -17.56 3.48
CA ASP A 10 1.02 -18.23 4.59
C ASP A 10 0.51 -17.18 5.60
N PRO A 11 -0.81 -17.10 5.86
CA PRO A 11 -1.36 -16.11 6.78
C PRO A 11 -0.96 -16.32 8.24
N GLU A 12 -0.50 -17.50 8.64
CA GLU A 12 -0.09 -17.79 10.02
C GLU A 12 1.40 -17.53 10.26
N THR A 13 2.16 -17.25 9.20
CA THR A 13 3.60 -17.03 9.28
C THR A 13 3.93 -15.53 9.27
N GLU A 14 4.75 -15.11 10.23
CA GLU A 14 5.32 -13.75 10.28
C GLU A 14 6.26 -13.50 9.09
N GLY A 15 6.25 -12.29 8.55
CA GLY A 15 7.11 -11.99 7.40
C GLY A 15 7.10 -10.56 6.92
N PHE A 16 8.06 -10.26 6.03
CA PHE A 16 8.20 -8.98 5.35
C PHE A 16 7.72 -9.07 3.91
N PHE A 17 6.93 -8.09 3.50
CA PHE A 17 6.31 -8.05 2.19
C PHE A 17 6.55 -6.71 1.51
N HIS A 18 6.97 -6.78 0.24
CA HIS A 18 6.91 -5.64 -0.67
C HIS A 18 5.61 -5.71 -1.46
N CYS A 19 4.66 -4.86 -1.09
CA CYS A 19 3.35 -4.76 -1.73
C CYS A 19 3.32 -3.58 -2.71
N VAL A 20 2.74 -3.81 -3.88
CA VAL A 20 2.59 -2.78 -4.92
C VAL A 20 1.15 -2.76 -5.39
N SER A 21 0.54 -1.58 -5.36
CA SER A 21 -0.77 -1.33 -5.97
C SER A 21 -0.62 -0.33 -7.10
N ARG A 22 -1.32 -0.56 -8.21
CA ARG A 22 -1.23 0.27 -9.42
C ARG A 22 -2.61 0.76 -9.82
N CYS A 23 -2.71 2.03 -10.15
CA CYS A 23 -3.87 2.57 -10.82
C CYS A 23 -3.96 2.01 -12.25
N VAL A 24 -5.19 1.72 -12.66
CA VAL A 24 -5.52 1.28 -14.01
C VAL A 24 -6.31 2.37 -14.74
N ARG A 25 -6.49 2.23 -16.05
CA ARG A 25 -7.34 3.13 -16.86
C ARG A 25 -6.96 4.62 -16.78
N ARG A 26 -5.67 4.94 -16.68
CA ARG A 26 -5.16 6.32 -16.57
C ARG A 26 -5.67 7.08 -15.34
N ALA A 27 -6.03 6.38 -14.26
CA ALA A 27 -6.18 7.04 -12.97
C ALA A 27 -4.79 7.39 -12.42
N PHE A 28 -4.66 8.57 -11.82
CA PHE A 28 -3.44 9.05 -11.17
C PHE A 28 -3.74 9.33 -9.70
N LEU A 29 -2.87 8.86 -8.81
CA LEU A 29 -2.86 9.14 -7.37
C LEU A 29 -2.27 10.52 -7.06
N CYS A 30 -1.30 10.94 -7.88
CA CYS A 30 -0.66 12.24 -7.83
C CYS A 30 -0.18 12.61 -9.24
N GLU A 31 0.20 13.88 -9.43
CA GLU A 31 0.48 14.53 -10.73
C GLU A 31 -0.77 14.99 -11.50
N GLU A 32 -0.52 15.81 -12.51
CA GLU A 32 -1.53 16.32 -13.44
C GLU A 32 -1.79 15.31 -14.55
N ASP A 33 -3.07 14.98 -14.76
CA ASP A 33 -3.49 14.21 -15.93
C ASP A 33 -3.38 15.10 -17.17
N THR A 34 -2.36 14.86 -18.01
CA THR A 34 -2.09 15.63 -19.23
C THR A 34 -3.24 15.63 -20.23
N TYR A 35 -4.19 14.69 -20.15
CA TYR A 35 -5.35 14.64 -21.04
C TYR A 35 -6.52 15.51 -20.57
N SER A 36 -6.74 15.59 -19.24
CA SER A 36 -7.85 16.37 -18.65
C SER A 36 -7.41 17.67 -17.97
N SER A 37 -6.10 17.91 -17.87
CA SER A 37 -5.47 19.01 -17.12
C SER A 37 -5.91 19.09 -15.65
N ARG A 38 -6.27 17.94 -15.07
CA ARG A 38 -6.68 17.84 -13.65
C ARG A 38 -5.48 17.45 -12.80
N SER A 39 -5.17 18.27 -11.80
CA SER A 39 -4.16 17.96 -10.79
C SER A 39 -4.71 16.99 -9.74
N ASN A 40 -4.00 15.88 -9.53
CA ASN A 40 -4.27 14.91 -8.47
C ASN A 40 -3.26 15.00 -7.33
N GLU A 41 -2.40 16.02 -7.29
CA GLU A 41 -1.28 16.09 -6.32
C GLU A 41 -1.72 16.04 -4.85
N HIS A 42 -2.90 16.59 -4.54
CA HIS A 42 -3.49 16.56 -3.19
C HIS A 42 -3.72 15.13 -2.66
N GLY A 43 -3.83 14.13 -3.54
CA GLY A 43 -4.04 12.74 -3.16
C GLY A 43 -2.84 12.13 -2.43
N LYS A 44 -1.62 12.61 -2.69
CA LYS A 44 -0.40 12.02 -2.14
C LYS A 44 -0.37 12.07 -0.61
N ALA A 45 -0.47 13.26 -0.03
CA ALA A 45 -0.42 13.44 1.42
C ALA A 45 -1.57 12.70 2.12
N TRP A 46 -2.75 12.66 1.50
CA TRP A 46 -3.88 11.89 2.01
C TRP A 46 -3.58 10.39 2.05
N VAL A 47 -3.03 9.82 0.96
CA VAL A 47 -2.65 8.40 0.93
C VAL A 47 -1.58 8.08 1.97
N GLU A 48 -0.53 8.90 2.08
CA GLU A 48 0.54 8.73 3.07
C GLU A 48 0.00 8.74 4.50
N GLY A 49 -0.84 9.72 4.85
CA GLY A 49 -1.48 9.79 6.16
C GLY A 49 -2.39 8.60 6.44
N ARG A 50 -3.13 8.12 5.43
CA ARG A 50 -3.95 6.91 5.56
C ARG A 50 -3.11 5.66 5.79
N LEU A 51 -1.97 5.52 5.12
CA LEU A 51 -1.07 4.37 5.32
C LEU A 51 -0.55 4.31 6.76
N LEU A 52 -0.12 5.44 7.31
CA LEU A 52 0.36 5.53 8.68
C LEU A 52 -0.76 5.20 9.69
N ALA A 53 -1.93 5.81 9.53
CA ALA A 53 -3.06 5.54 10.43
C ALA A 53 -3.52 4.07 10.38
N LEU A 54 -3.49 3.43 9.21
CA LEU A 54 -3.82 2.01 9.09
C LEU A 54 -2.76 1.12 9.75
N ALA A 55 -1.47 1.47 9.65
CA ALA A 55 -0.41 0.73 10.33
C ALA A 55 -0.56 0.77 11.87
N GLU A 56 -1.11 1.85 12.42
CA GLU A 56 -1.44 1.93 13.86
C GLU A 56 -2.64 1.06 14.26
N CYS A 57 -3.57 0.81 13.33
CA CYS A 57 -4.80 0.06 13.60
C CYS A 57 -4.66 -1.45 13.40
N PHE A 58 -3.75 -1.89 12.53
CA PHE A 58 -3.58 -3.29 12.14
C PHE A 58 -2.30 -3.88 12.75
N ALA A 59 -2.25 -5.21 12.86
CA ALA A 59 -1.07 -5.95 13.31
C ALA A 59 0.04 -6.00 12.23
N VAL A 60 0.42 -4.84 11.71
CA VAL A 60 1.41 -4.66 10.66
C VAL A 60 2.36 -3.51 11.00
N GLY A 61 3.65 -3.68 10.74
CA GLY A 61 4.63 -2.61 10.79
C GLY A 61 4.86 -2.03 9.39
N LEU A 62 4.75 -0.72 9.21
CA LEU A 62 5.09 -0.05 7.95
C LEU A 62 6.54 0.49 8.02
N TYR A 63 7.43 -0.10 7.23
CA TYR A 63 8.87 0.22 7.26
C TYR A 63 9.28 1.25 6.22
N ALA A 64 8.67 1.17 5.04
CA ALA A 64 8.87 2.13 3.97
C ALA A 64 7.62 2.22 3.10
N TYR A 65 7.39 3.38 2.51
CA TYR A 65 6.37 3.56 1.49
C TYR A 65 6.84 4.55 0.42
N ALA A 66 6.29 4.42 -0.79
CA ALA A 66 6.45 5.40 -1.85
C ALA A 66 5.11 5.58 -2.57
N VAL A 67 4.57 6.79 -2.52
CA VAL A 67 3.39 7.19 -3.30
C VAL A 67 3.87 7.96 -4.52
N ILE A 68 3.70 7.35 -5.69
CA ILE A 68 4.04 7.92 -6.99
C ILE A 68 2.78 8.04 -7.85
N SER A 69 2.92 8.64 -9.03
CA SER A 69 1.78 9.13 -9.82
C SER A 69 0.68 8.13 -10.08
N ASN A 70 1.01 6.87 -10.30
CA ASN A 70 0.05 5.82 -10.59
C ASN A 70 0.26 4.55 -9.75
N HIS A 71 1.19 4.56 -8.79
CA HIS A 71 1.49 3.38 -7.97
C HIS A 71 1.75 3.76 -6.52
N VAL A 72 1.50 2.80 -5.63
CA VAL A 72 1.98 2.82 -4.26
C VAL A 72 2.85 1.59 -4.04
N HIS A 73 4.03 1.80 -3.46
CA HIS A 73 4.90 0.74 -2.95
C HIS A 73 4.90 0.77 -1.43
N LEU A 74 4.79 -0.39 -0.79
CA LEU A 74 4.79 -0.56 0.66
C LEU A 74 5.76 -1.67 1.04
N VAL A 75 6.64 -1.42 2.00
CA VAL A 75 7.43 -2.44 2.69
C VAL A 75 6.85 -2.57 4.08
N MET A 76 6.27 -3.74 4.35
CA MET A 76 5.49 -3.98 5.55
C MET A 76 5.85 -5.32 6.18
N HIS A 77 5.85 -5.32 7.51
CA HIS A 77 5.99 -6.51 8.34
C HIS A 77 4.61 -6.93 8.83
N VAL A 78 4.27 -8.21 8.70
CA VAL A 78 3.00 -8.76 9.21
C VAL A 78 3.31 -9.69 10.35
N ASN A 79 2.72 -9.45 11.52
CA ASN A 79 2.82 -10.32 12.69
C ASN A 79 1.41 -10.83 13.08
N PRO A 80 1.03 -12.05 12.64
CA PRO A 80 -0.28 -12.62 12.94
C PRO A 80 -0.55 -12.82 14.44
N GLN A 81 0.49 -12.97 15.26
CA GLN A 81 0.34 -13.16 16.70
C GLN A 81 -0.11 -11.87 17.39
N ALA A 82 0.43 -10.72 16.98
CA ALA A 82 0.03 -9.42 17.51
C ALA A 82 -1.47 -9.12 17.31
N ALA A 83 -2.12 -9.73 16.30
CA ALA A 83 -3.57 -9.62 16.11
C ALA A 83 -4.39 -10.49 17.08
N LYS A 84 -3.80 -11.55 17.64
CA LYS A 84 -4.45 -12.49 18.57
C LYS A 84 -4.36 -12.01 20.02
N ASP A 85 -3.44 -11.11 20.31
CA ASP A 85 -3.10 -10.67 21.67
C ASP A 85 -3.86 -9.41 22.15
N GLY A 86 -4.69 -8.80 21.29
CA GLY A 86 -5.53 -7.63 21.59
C GLY A 86 -7.00 -7.97 21.79
#